data_AF-A0A7S3QQQ5-F1
#
_entry.id   AF-A0A7S3QQQ5-F1
#
_cell.length_a   1.000
_cell.length_b   1.000
_cell.length_c   1.000
_cell.angle_alpha   90.00
_cell.angle_beta   90.00
_cell.angle_gamma   90.00
#
_symmetry.space_group_name_H-M   'P 1'
#
loop_
_entity.id
_entity.type
_entity.pdbx_description
1 polymer ?
#
loop_
_entity_poly.entity_id
_entity_poly.type
_entity_poly.pdbx_seq_one_letter_code
_entity_poly.pdbx_strand_id
1 'polypeptide(L)'
;MPPKANGKDKKKQEEPLEVKLQEEVKLLERARNDMQVEESFVHDKYKQIKAENERLQAEINKYRSRLGNATEDYADILEHRQEQIKAEEVKLRSMQAQVEKLDSELKQATEEVKNLKESNAAQAAKLEDASALLQDKENLEDAVRKQHDLIEKQSEELKYLRNKLEEQDKELNTARGQLEELTLKSSATTELKILFEEPWILQTSHARLRGDVPLDREAGSLCVLAGGKLLVIYGGMSRISNQTQDGLGREVAVLNVETMQWERPSTARTPMTSHSHTGTVVGRTKILVFGGVKGELAASDISILNTDNMKWLVPQVKGLEKPPPRHGHATCAVREKVFVFGGMSMEGALLNDLWVYDQDSLTWTNVTICGGHPPSPRRGATLSVTEDGRRLYMFGGNDGSRPLNDVYFMEIERLTWGYLPVHVGSQPEPREDAQSTIIAKYLIISGGCTQGGTRRLGDVQVLDLYSPRWECLDDGSYTVTMPWLKQRAAYSCFCGNKLYTLKPSMHEKLWELQVTEFALPEDIERLRNSKKRDLGVSEKLQLLDDAICGVSSIELQWRPPTKNTDRIERYKLMIATSTGVVKDVYQGKEQRFKITGLKPNTEYILCVKAIYDDGSFLWSESKPYMTKL
;
A
#
# COMPACT_ATOMS: atom_id res chain seq x y z
N MET A 1 -4.70 -118.16 26.20
CA MET A 1 -6.14 -117.82 26.34
C MET A 1 -6.41 -116.56 25.55
N PRO A 2 -7.58 -116.42 24.92
CA PRO A 2 -8.08 -117.25 23.83
C PRO A 2 -8.10 -116.35 22.54
N PRO A 3 -9.06 -116.40 21.58
CA PRO A 3 -8.80 -116.65 20.14
C PRO A 3 -9.58 -115.71 19.16
N LYS A 4 -9.75 -116.14 17.89
CA LYS A 4 -10.92 -115.92 16.96
C LYS A 4 -11.18 -114.51 16.40
N ALA A 5 -11.90 -114.28 15.29
CA ALA A 5 -12.34 -114.99 14.08
C ALA A 5 -13.27 -113.99 13.31
N ASN A 6 -13.36 -113.97 11.98
CA ASN A 6 -14.38 -114.61 11.10
C ASN A 6 -14.35 -113.81 9.77
N GLY A 7 -14.68 -114.30 8.57
CA GLY A 7 -15.15 -115.60 8.10
C GLY A 7 -15.90 -115.48 6.74
N LYS A 8 -15.89 -116.60 5.98
CA LYS A 8 -16.85 -117.09 4.94
C LYS A 8 -16.61 -116.88 3.41
N ASP A 9 -16.22 -117.99 2.77
CA ASP A 9 -16.91 -118.82 1.73
C ASP A 9 -17.69 -118.23 0.54
N LYS A 10 -17.39 -118.71 -0.69
CA LYS A 10 -18.19 -119.74 -1.43
C LYS A 10 -17.59 -120.26 -2.77
N LYS A 11 -17.56 -121.61 -2.89
CA LYS A 11 -17.89 -122.52 -4.02
C LYS A 11 -17.04 -122.59 -5.31
N LYS A 12 -16.56 -123.79 -5.71
CA LYS A 12 -17.20 -124.84 -6.58
C LYS A 12 -16.20 -125.98 -6.89
N GLN A 13 -16.55 -127.24 -6.61
CA GLN A 13 -16.90 -128.35 -7.53
C GLN A 13 -15.73 -129.10 -8.22
N GLU A 14 -15.76 -130.43 -8.04
CA GLU A 14 -14.73 -131.43 -8.38
C GLU A 14 -14.90 -132.04 -9.79
N GLU A 15 -13.76 -132.41 -10.41
CA GLU A 15 -13.63 -133.37 -11.54
C GLU A 15 -12.14 -133.85 -11.66
N PRO A 16 -11.74 -134.85 -12.49
CA PRO A 16 -11.08 -136.11 -12.05
C PRO A 16 -9.53 -136.14 -11.97
N LEU A 17 -8.98 -137.23 -11.41
CA LEU A 17 -7.76 -137.33 -10.58
C LEU A 17 -6.37 -137.45 -11.28
N GLU A 18 -6.27 -137.66 -12.59
CA GLU A 18 -4.99 -138.12 -13.21
C GLU A 18 -4.19 -137.02 -13.93
N VAL A 19 -4.85 -135.96 -14.40
CA VAL A 19 -4.19 -134.75 -14.96
C VAL A 19 -3.65 -133.84 -13.84
N LYS A 20 -4.08 -134.12 -12.59
CA LYS A 20 -3.81 -133.41 -11.33
C LYS A 20 -2.37 -133.46 -10.80
N LEU A 21 -1.45 -134.26 -11.33
CA LEU A 21 -0.17 -134.50 -10.63
C LEU A 21 1.11 -134.18 -11.42
N GLN A 22 1.05 -134.04 -12.75
CA GLN A 22 2.26 -133.80 -13.55
C GLN A 22 2.59 -132.31 -13.78
N GLU A 23 1.58 -131.43 -13.81
CA GLU A 23 1.80 -129.98 -13.93
C GLU A 23 2.16 -129.33 -12.58
N GLU A 24 1.71 -129.92 -11.47
CA GLU A 24 1.99 -129.48 -10.09
C GLU A 24 3.49 -129.62 -9.72
N VAL A 25 4.19 -130.63 -10.25
CA VAL A 25 5.62 -130.87 -9.96
C VAL A 25 6.54 -129.86 -10.66
N LYS A 26 6.26 -129.47 -11.91
CA LYS A 26 7.12 -128.57 -12.70
C LYS A 26 7.13 -127.11 -12.21
N LEU A 27 6.02 -126.66 -11.64
CA LEU A 27 5.91 -125.29 -11.12
C LEU A 27 6.55 -125.15 -9.73
N LEU A 28 6.45 -126.19 -8.88
CA LEU A 28 7.10 -126.23 -7.56
C LEU A 28 8.63 -126.27 -7.64
N GLU A 29 9.23 -126.81 -8.71
CA GLU A 29 10.68 -126.73 -8.92
C GLU A 29 11.16 -125.31 -9.25
N ARG A 30 10.35 -124.50 -9.95
CA ARG A 30 10.65 -123.07 -10.18
C ARG A 30 10.51 -122.25 -8.89
N ALA A 31 9.51 -122.56 -8.06
CA ALA A 31 9.36 -121.99 -6.72
C ALA A 31 10.57 -122.26 -5.81
N ARG A 32 11.36 -123.31 -6.06
CA ARG A 32 12.52 -123.66 -5.22
C ARG A 32 13.78 -122.83 -5.55
N ASN A 33 14.04 -122.53 -6.82
CA ASN A 33 15.29 -121.84 -7.22
C ASN A 33 15.25 -120.34 -6.90
N ASP A 34 14.10 -119.69 -7.02
CA ASP A 34 13.95 -118.26 -6.68
C ASP A 34 14.05 -118.02 -5.15
N MET A 35 13.52 -118.95 -4.32
CA MET A 35 13.72 -118.95 -2.87
C MET A 35 15.20 -119.01 -2.45
N GLN A 36 16.06 -119.68 -3.24
CA GLN A 36 17.47 -119.90 -2.90
C GLN A 36 18.35 -118.65 -3.13
N VAL A 37 17.94 -117.75 -4.02
CA VAL A 37 18.64 -116.48 -4.27
C VAL A 37 18.29 -115.45 -3.20
N GLU A 38 17.02 -115.35 -2.79
CA GLU A 38 16.60 -114.49 -1.66
C GLU A 38 17.20 -114.92 -0.32
N GLU A 39 17.34 -116.24 -0.09
CA GLU A 39 18.03 -116.80 1.08
C GLU A 39 19.47 -116.27 1.21
N SER A 40 20.19 -116.15 0.08
CA SER A 40 21.57 -115.63 0.07
C SER A 40 21.66 -114.14 0.44
N PHE A 41 20.68 -113.34 0.01
CA PHE A 41 20.62 -111.89 0.26
C PHE A 41 20.31 -111.57 1.72
N VAL A 42 19.39 -112.33 2.34
CA VAL A 42 19.05 -112.17 3.77
C VAL A 42 20.19 -112.65 4.67
N HIS A 43 20.94 -113.68 4.26
CA HIS A 43 22.10 -114.18 4.99
C HIS A 43 23.24 -113.13 5.10
N ASP A 44 23.43 -112.28 4.09
CA ASP A 44 24.39 -111.18 4.18
C ASP A 44 23.90 -110.01 5.06
N LYS A 45 22.58 -109.77 5.12
CA LYS A 45 21.98 -108.81 6.07
C LYS A 45 22.12 -109.27 7.53
N TYR A 46 22.07 -110.58 7.78
CA TYR A 46 22.35 -111.20 9.08
C TYR A 46 23.79 -110.96 9.56
N LYS A 47 24.79 -110.95 8.66
CA LYS A 47 26.18 -110.62 9.01
C LYS A 47 26.37 -109.17 9.45
N GLN A 48 25.54 -108.23 8.98
CA GLN A 48 25.63 -106.81 9.30
C GLN A 48 25.16 -106.48 10.73
N ILE A 49 24.08 -107.10 11.20
CA ILE A 49 23.55 -106.91 12.57
C ILE A 49 24.38 -107.67 13.62
N LYS A 50 25.07 -108.74 13.21
CA LYS A 50 26.07 -109.40 14.04
C LYS A 50 27.20 -108.46 14.49
N ALA A 51 27.59 -107.47 13.67
CA ALA A 51 28.54 -106.43 14.05
C ALA A 51 27.95 -105.38 15.02
N GLU A 52 26.63 -105.17 15.00
CA GLU A 52 25.93 -104.29 15.95
C GLU A 52 25.82 -104.91 17.35
N ASN A 53 25.79 -106.25 17.43
CA ASN A 53 25.92 -107.01 18.68
C ASN A 53 27.30 -106.86 19.36
N GLU A 54 28.38 -106.56 18.64
CA GLU A 54 29.68 -106.28 19.27
C GLU A 54 29.70 -104.88 19.94
N ARG A 55 28.74 -104.00 19.61
CA ARG A 55 28.52 -102.69 20.26
C ARG A 55 27.76 -102.79 21.60
N LEU A 56 26.92 -103.83 21.77
CA LEU A 56 26.31 -104.20 23.06
C LEU A 56 27.36 -104.45 24.16
N GLN A 57 28.59 -104.85 23.84
CA GLN A 57 29.61 -105.16 24.86
C GLN A 57 30.31 -103.92 25.46
N ALA A 58 30.27 -102.76 24.81
CA ALA A 58 30.86 -101.53 25.35
C ALA A 58 29.98 -100.84 26.41
N GLU A 59 28.65 -100.93 26.30
CA GLU A 59 27.73 -100.25 27.23
C GLU A 59 27.53 -100.98 28.57
N ILE A 60 27.93 -102.25 28.64
CA ILE A 60 28.10 -102.99 29.89
C ILE A 60 29.06 -102.26 30.86
N ASN A 61 30.05 -101.49 30.38
CA ASN A 61 30.93 -100.66 31.23
C ASN A 61 30.22 -99.46 31.86
N LYS A 62 29.11 -98.99 31.29
CA LYS A 62 28.28 -97.87 31.80
C LYS A 62 27.55 -98.25 33.09
N TYR A 63 27.21 -99.53 33.25
CA TYR A 63 26.58 -100.04 34.47
C TYR A 63 27.48 -99.94 35.73
N ARG A 64 28.80 -99.73 35.65
CA ARG A 64 29.65 -99.50 36.85
C ARG A 64 29.50 -98.11 37.47
N SER A 65 29.10 -97.09 36.69
CA SER A 65 28.89 -95.71 37.18
C SER A 65 27.60 -95.55 37.99
N ARG A 66 26.64 -96.48 37.86
CA ARG A 66 25.42 -96.50 38.68
C ARG A 66 25.68 -96.77 40.17
N LEU A 67 26.88 -97.18 40.60
CA LEU A 67 27.13 -97.56 42.00
C LEU A 67 27.65 -96.41 42.90
N GLY A 68 28.22 -95.34 42.34
CA GLY A 68 28.78 -94.22 43.15
C GLY A 68 27.74 -93.23 43.66
N ASN A 69 26.78 -92.83 42.80
CA ASN A 69 25.85 -91.74 43.10
C ASN A 69 24.66 -92.17 44.00
N ALA A 70 24.46 -93.47 44.21
CA ALA A 70 23.46 -94.01 45.15
C ALA A 70 23.72 -93.65 46.64
N THR A 71 24.75 -92.86 46.95
CA THR A 71 25.12 -92.47 48.32
C THR A 71 24.80 -91.00 48.64
N GLU A 72 24.54 -90.17 47.62
CA GLU A 72 24.18 -88.75 47.74
C GLU A 72 22.66 -88.53 47.90
N ASP A 73 21.83 -89.38 47.29
CA ASP A 73 20.35 -89.32 47.41
C ASP A 73 19.80 -89.51 48.84
N TYR A 74 20.56 -90.03 49.82
CA TYR A 74 20.03 -90.34 51.16
C TYR A 74 20.15 -89.20 52.20
N ALA A 75 20.98 -88.17 51.97
CA ALA A 75 21.15 -87.06 52.92
C ALA A 75 20.07 -85.95 52.74
N ASP A 76 19.72 -85.63 51.49
CA ASP A 76 18.78 -84.55 51.18
C ASP A 76 17.31 -84.86 51.56
N ILE A 77 16.93 -86.14 51.67
CA ILE A 77 15.54 -86.53 51.99
C ILE A 77 15.16 -86.29 53.47
N LEU A 78 16.11 -86.29 54.41
CA LEU A 78 15.82 -86.20 55.85
C LEU A 78 15.67 -84.76 56.36
N GLU A 79 16.36 -83.80 55.76
CA GLU A 79 16.36 -82.40 56.23
C GLU A 79 15.01 -81.72 55.95
N HIS A 80 14.35 -81.99 54.83
CA HIS A 80 13.12 -81.29 54.45
C HIS A 80 11.85 -81.72 55.23
N ARG A 81 11.75 -82.97 55.69
CA ARG A 81 10.55 -83.45 56.43
C ARG A 81 10.39 -82.84 57.83
N GLN A 82 11.47 -82.36 58.44
CA GLN A 82 11.45 -81.80 59.79
C GLN A 82 10.77 -80.42 59.84
N GLU A 83 10.83 -79.64 58.75
CA GLU A 83 10.24 -78.29 58.69
C GLU A 83 8.70 -78.30 58.58
N GLN A 84 8.09 -79.31 57.95
CA GLN A 84 6.63 -79.32 57.74
C GLN A 84 5.81 -79.53 59.03
N ILE A 85 6.30 -80.32 60.01
CA ILE A 85 5.51 -80.72 61.18
C ILE A 85 5.34 -79.57 62.19
N LYS A 86 6.38 -78.75 62.41
CA LYS A 86 6.31 -77.62 63.36
C LYS A 86 5.32 -76.54 62.94
N ALA A 87 5.05 -76.43 61.65
CA ALA A 87 4.13 -75.45 61.11
C ALA A 87 2.65 -75.77 61.40
N GLU A 88 2.27 -77.00 61.76
CA GLU A 88 0.87 -77.38 61.93
C GLU A 88 0.33 -77.27 63.37
N GLU A 89 1.13 -77.45 64.41
CA GLU A 89 0.60 -77.51 65.79
C GLU A 89 0.25 -76.15 66.40
N VAL A 90 1.03 -75.12 66.09
CA VAL A 90 0.76 -73.72 66.51
C VAL A 90 -0.62 -73.30 66.03
N LYS A 91 -1.12 -73.93 64.97
CA LYS A 91 -2.41 -73.58 64.40
C LYS A 91 -3.59 -73.99 65.27
N LEU A 92 -3.61 -75.16 65.88
CA LEU A 92 -4.84 -75.74 66.42
C LEU A 92 -5.33 -75.05 67.72
N ARG A 93 -4.42 -74.72 68.63
CA ARG A 93 -4.77 -74.21 69.97
C ARG A 93 -5.37 -72.83 69.96
N SER A 94 -4.96 -72.05 68.96
CA SER A 94 -5.56 -70.77 68.69
C SER A 94 -7.08 -70.87 68.49
N MET A 95 -7.65 -72.03 68.18
CA MET A 95 -9.02 -72.10 67.65
C MET A 95 -10.16 -72.25 68.67
N GLN A 96 -9.93 -72.71 69.90
CA GLN A 96 -11.05 -73.15 70.76
C GLN A 96 -11.57 -72.12 71.75
N ALA A 97 -10.69 -71.33 72.37
CA ALA A 97 -11.08 -70.27 73.33
C ALA A 97 -12.00 -69.21 72.72
N GLN A 98 -12.09 -69.25 71.40
CA GLN A 98 -12.92 -68.34 70.64
C GLN A 98 -14.40 -68.71 70.65
N VAL A 99 -14.82 -69.92 71.07
CA VAL A 99 -16.21 -70.36 70.78
C VAL A 99 -17.26 -69.87 71.78
N GLU A 100 -17.01 -69.90 73.08
CA GLU A 100 -18.09 -69.71 74.08
C GLU A 100 -18.53 -68.28 74.30
N LYS A 101 -17.61 -67.34 74.13
CA LYS A 101 -17.92 -65.92 74.16
C LYS A 101 -19.02 -65.54 73.15
N LEU A 102 -19.26 -66.38 72.13
CA LEU A 102 -20.17 -66.09 71.03
C LEU A 102 -21.66 -66.23 71.37
N ASP A 103 -22.05 -67.00 72.38
CA ASP A 103 -23.44 -67.46 72.47
C ASP A 103 -24.37 -66.50 73.24
N SER A 104 -23.87 -65.86 74.31
CA SER A 104 -24.68 -64.90 75.08
C SER A 104 -24.99 -63.63 74.28
N GLU A 105 -24.08 -63.27 73.39
CA GLU A 105 -24.26 -62.16 72.46
C GLU A 105 -25.42 -62.42 71.48
N LEU A 106 -25.88 -63.68 71.33
CA LEU A 106 -26.87 -64.05 70.32
C LEU A 106 -28.31 -63.61 70.62
N LYS A 107 -28.75 -63.55 71.88
CA LYS A 107 -30.19 -63.39 72.19
C LYS A 107 -30.66 -61.95 72.25
N GLN A 108 -29.85 -61.07 72.83
CA GLN A 108 -30.18 -59.65 72.87
C GLN A 108 -30.25 -59.07 71.44
N ALA A 109 -29.45 -59.64 70.54
CA ALA A 109 -29.51 -59.35 69.12
C ALA A 109 -30.90 -59.63 68.50
N THR A 110 -31.67 -60.62 68.97
CA THR A 110 -32.87 -61.07 68.24
C THR A 110 -34.08 -60.13 68.33
N GLU A 111 -34.31 -59.49 69.47
CA GLU A 111 -35.49 -58.59 69.63
C GLU A 111 -35.21 -57.21 69.04
N GLU A 112 -33.97 -56.73 69.19
CA GLU A 112 -33.47 -55.58 68.43
C GLU A 112 -33.66 -55.81 66.93
N VAL A 113 -33.39 -57.02 66.43
CA VAL A 113 -33.62 -57.39 65.01
C VAL A 113 -35.08 -57.20 64.58
N LYS A 114 -36.09 -57.38 65.43
CA LYS A 114 -37.49 -57.29 64.99
C LYS A 114 -37.97 -55.84 64.82
N ASN A 115 -37.69 -54.96 65.78
CA ASN A 115 -38.04 -53.55 65.66
C ASN A 115 -37.21 -52.89 64.54
N LEU A 116 -35.95 -53.31 64.40
CA LEU A 116 -35.14 -52.96 63.24
C LEU A 116 -35.81 -53.42 61.94
N LYS A 117 -36.44 -54.60 61.86
CA LYS A 117 -37.12 -55.07 60.63
C LYS A 117 -38.30 -54.19 60.19
N GLU A 118 -39.16 -53.72 61.09
CA GLU A 118 -40.31 -52.88 60.71
C GLU A 118 -39.89 -51.46 60.34
N SER A 119 -38.95 -50.88 61.11
CA SER A 119 -38.30 -49.62 60.73
C SER A 119 -37.58 -49.76 59.41
N ASN A 120 -36.87 -50.87 59.18
CA ASN A 120 -36.20 -51.17 57.92
C ASN A 120 -37.20 -51.31 56.77
N ALA A 121 -38.41 -51.83 56.99
CA ALA A 121 -39.42 -51.94 55.93
C ALA A 121 -39.95 -50.57 55.49
N ALA A 122 -40.27 -49.68 56.43
CA ALA A 122 -40.68 -48.30 56.12
C ALA A 122 -39.52 -47.47 55.54
N GLN A 123 -38.30 -47.70 56.03
CA GLN A 123 -37.10 -47.14 55.43
C GLN A 123 -36.87 -47.69 54.02
N ALA A 124 -37.09 -48.99 53.78
CA ALA A 124 -36.94 -49.62 52.46
C ALA A 124 -37.89 -49.01 51.42
N ALA A 125 -39.15 -48.77 51.75
CA ALA A 125 -40.09 -48.10 50.83
C ALA A 125 -39.65 -46.67 50.48
N LYS A 126 -39.20 -45.89 51.47
CA LYS A 126 -38.61 -44.55 51.23
C LYS A 126 -37.30 -44.63 50.46
N LEU A 127 -36.51 -45.68 50.68
CA LEU A 127 -35.27 -45.94 49.96
C LEU A 127 -35.55 -46.29 48.51
N GLU A 128 -36.66 -46.99 48.22
CA GLU A 128 -37.11 -47.32 46.86
C GLU A 128 -37.57 -46.06 46.11
N ASP A 129 -38.37 -45.19 46.73
CA ASP A 129 -38.74 -43.88 46.16
C ASP A 129 -37.51 -42.97 45.98
N ALA A 130 -36.62 -42.93 46.96
CA ALA A 130 -35.35 -42.19 46.86
C ALA A 130 -34.43 -42.79 45.78
N SER A 131 -34.44 -44.10 45.60
CA SER A 131 -33.70 -44.79 44.53
C SER A 131 -34.28 -44.46 43.16
N ALA A 132 -35.60 -44.36 43.01
CA ALA A 132 -36.24 -43.93 41.76
C ALA A 132 -35.88 -42.47 41.43
N LEU A 133 -35.94 -41.57 42.42
CA LEU A 133 -35.51 -40.17 42.25
C LEU A 133 -34.00 -40.03 41.98
N LEU A 134 -33.17 -40.89 42.59
CA LEU A 134 -31.74 -40.96 42.28
C LEU A 134 -31.52 -41.40 40.83
N GLN A 135 -32.26 -42.40 40.34
CA GLN A 135 -32.18 -42.84 38.95
C GLN A 135 -32.61 -41.73 37.98
N ASP A 136 -33.69 -41.00 38.28
CA ASP A 136 -34.14 -39.87 37.47
C ASP A 136 -33.14 -38.71 37.50
N LYS A 137 -32.54 -38.45 38.66
CA LYS A 137 -31.45 -37.47 38.80
C LYS A 137 -30.25 -37.87 37.96
N GLU A 138 -29.82 -39.13 38.01
CA GLU A 138 -28.70 -39.63 37.18
C GLU A 138 -29.02 -39.49 35.69
N ASN A 139 -30.23 -39.86 35.26
CA ASN A 139 -30.67 -39.69 33.88
C ASN A 139 -30.66 -38.22 33.43
N LEU A 140 -31.09 -37.30 34.30
CA LEU A 140 -31.05 -35.86 34.05
C LEU A 140 -29.61 -35.31 34.03
N GLU A 141 -28.76 -35.74 34.95
CA GLU A 141 -27.34 -35.38 34.98
C GLU A 141 -26.64 -35.83 33.70
N ASP A 142 -26.93 -37.03 33.21
CA ASP A 142 -26.41 -37.54 31.94
C ASP A 142 -26.94 -36.75 30.73
N ALA A 143 -28.22 -36.36 30.73
CA ALA A 143 -28.79 -35.52 29.68
C ALA A 143 -28.15 -34.12 29.66
N VAL A 144 -27.93 -33.52 30.84
CA VAL A 144 -27.24 -32.24 30.99
C VAL A 144 -25.79 -32.34 30.55
N ARG A 145 -25.06 -33.41 30.91
CA ARG A 145 -23.69 -33.65 30.42
C ARG A 145 -23.65 -33.74 28.89
N LYS A 146 -24.54 -34.53 28.28
CA LYS A 146 -24.62 -34.64 26.81
C LYS A 146 -24.92 -33.31 26.13
N GLN A 147 -25.80 -32.49 26.71
CA GLN A 147 -26.07 -31.15 26.18
C GLN A 147 -24.87 -30.21 26.38
N HIS A 148 -24.18 -30.30 27.50
CA HIS A 148 -22.97 -29.53 27.77
C HIS A 148 -21.87 -29.84 26.74
N ASP A 149 -21.60 -31.11 26.48
CA ASP A 149 -20.63 -31.56 25.46
C ASP A 149 -21.01 -31.07 24.05
N LEU A 150 -22.31 -31.03 23.74
CA LEU A 150 -22.80 -30.52 22.46
C LEU A 150 -22.62 -29.00 22.34
N ILE A 151 -22.93 -28.25 23.40
CA ILE A 151 -22.73 -26.80 23.46
C ILE A 151 -21.24 -26.48 23.33
N GLU A 152 -20.36 -27.24 23.99
CA GLU A 152 -18.92 -27.05 23.90
C GLU A 152 -18.44 -27.25 22.46
N LYS A 153 -18.82 -28.35 21.81
CA LYS A 153 -18.50 -28.60 20.39
C LYS A 153 -19.02 -27.50 19.45
N GLN A 154 -20.26 -27.06 19.63
CA GLN A 154 -20.83 -25.96 18.84
C GLN A 154 -20.11 -24.63 19.10
N SER A 155 -19.68 -24.39 20.33
CA SER A 155 -18.94 -23.18 20.69
C SER A 155 -17.56 -23.14 20.03
N GLU A 156 -16.87 -24.29 19.93
CA GLU A 156 -15.60 -24.43 19.22
C GLU A 156 -15.78 -24.23 17.70
N GLU A 157 -16.82 -24.80 17.11
CA GLU A 157 -17.15 -24.62 15.69
C GLU A 157 -17.47 -23.16 15.37
N LEU A 158 -18.28 -22.49 16.20
CA LEU A 158 -18.56 -21.06 16.06
C LEU A 158 -17.30 -20.20 16.20
N LYS A 159 -16.39 -20.55 17.10
CA LYS A 159 -15.10 -19.86 17.24
C LYS A 159 -14.23 -20.03 16.00
N TYR A 160 -14.17 -21.23 15.43
CA TYR A 160 -13.46 -21.50 14.18
C TYR A 160 -14.05 -20.71 13.00
N LEU A 161 -15.38 -20.72 12.84
CA LEU A 161 -16.06 -19.99 11.78
C LEU A 161 -15.87 -18.47 11.91
N ARG A 162 -15.90 -17.91 13.13
CA ARG A 162 -15.60 -16.49 13.37
C ARG A 162 -14.18 -16.13 12.94
N ASN A 163 -13.19 -16.91 13.34
CA ASN A 163 -11.80 -16.66 12.95
C ASN A 163 -11.63 -16.70 11.42
N LYS A 164 -12.28 -17.66 10.75
CA LYS A 164 -12.24 -17.77 9.28
C LYS A 164 -12.93 -16.58 8.61
N LEU A 165 -14.04 -16.09 9.15
CA LEU A 165 -14.72 -14.90 8.65
C LEU A 165 -13.85 -13.65 8.81
N GLU A 166 -13.18 -13.49 9.95
CA GLU A 166 -12.23 -12.38 10.17
C GLU A 166 -11.04 -12.42 9.20
N GLU A 167 -10.54 -13.62 8.87
CA GLU A 167 -9.48 -13.80 7.88
C GLU A 167 -9.95 -13.43 6.47
N GLN A 168 -11.13 -13.90 6.06
CA GLN A 168 -11.73 -13.53 4.78
C GLN A 168 -12.03 -12.04 4.67
N ASP A 169 -12.48 -11.39 5.75
CA ASP A 169 -12.72 -9.95 5.75
C ASP A 169 -11.41 -9.17 5.59
N LYS A 170 -10.31 -9.63 6.23
CA LYS A 170 -8.97 -9.05 6.02
C LYS A 170 -8.49 -9.19 4.57
N GLU A 171 -8.67 -10.37 3.97
CA GLU A 171 -8.33 -10.61 2.57
C GLU A 171 -9.15 -9.72 1.62
N LEU A 172 -10.45 -9.63 1.84
CA LEU A 172 -11.37 -8.84 1.02
C LEU A 172 -11.05 -7.34 1.13
N ASN A 173 -10.75 -6.84 2.33
CA ASN A 173 -10.31 -5.47 2.54
C ASN A 173 -8.97 -5.19 1.84
N THR A 174 -8.05 -6.15 1.83
CA THR A 174 -6.78 -6.04 1.11
C THR A 174 -6.99 -6.00 -0.41
N ALA A 175 -7.84 -6.87 -0.95
CA ALA A 175 -8.18 -6.93 -2.36
C ALA A 175 -8.91 -5.67 -2.85
N ARG A 176 -9.89 -5.17 -2.08
CA ARG A 176 -10.53 -3.86 -2.34
C ARG A 176 -9.51 -2.75 -2.36
N GLY A 177 -8.57 -2.78 -1.42
CA GLY A 177 -7.45 -1.85 -1.33
C GLY A 177 -6.65 -1.75 -2.63
N GLN A 178 -6.27 -2.91 -3.17
CA GLN A 178 -5.50 -3.05 -4.41
C GLN A 178 -6.31 -2.64 -5.64
N LEU A 179 -7.59 -3.02 -5.72
CA LEU A 179 -8.46 -2.67 -6.84
C LEU A 179 -8.66 -1.16 -6.96
N GLU A 180 -8.92 -0.49 -5.84
CA GLU A 180 -9.04 0.98 -5.79
C GLU A 180 -7.74 1.67 -6.20
N GLU A 181 -6.58 1.15 -5.77
CA GLU A 181 -5.27 1.68 -6.18
C GLU A 181 -5.02 1.53 -7.68
N LEU A 182 -5.35 0.37 -8.26
CA LEU A 182 -5.24 0.15 -9.71
C LEU A 182 -6.17 1.07 -10.49
N THR A 183 -7.38 1.32 -9.97
CA THR A 183 -8.37 2.21 -10.59
C THR A 183 -7.88 3.66 -10.61
N LEU A 184 -7.24 4.14 -9.53
CA LEU A 184 -6.66 5.49 -9.50
C LEU A 184 -5.43 5.61 -10.40
N LYS A 185 -4.60 4.56 -10.51
CA LYS A 185 -3.46 4.57 -11.43
C LYS A 185 -3.89 4.57 -12.89
N SER A 186 -4.95 3.83 -13.23
CA SER A 186 -5.48 3.81 -14.60
C SER A 186 -6.21 5.10 -14.97
N SER A 187 -6.64 5.91 -14.00
CA SER A 187 -7.29 7.20 -14.24
C SER A 187 -6.32 8.35 -14.49
N ALA A 188 -5.00 8.11 -14.53
CA ALA A 188 -4.04 9.14 -14.93
C ALA A 188 -4.24 9.51 -16.41
N THR A 189 -4.37 10.81 -16.68
CA THR A 189 -4.65 11.32 -18.03
C THR A 189 -3.60 12.36 -18.45
N THR A 190 -3.38 12.46 -19.76
CA THR A 190 -2.66 13.57 -20.38
C THR A 190 -3.55 14.18 -21.44
N GLU A 191 -3.88 15.45 -21.28
CA GLU A 191 -4.78 16.18 -22.15
C GLU A 191 -4.03 17.31 -22.85
N LEU A 192 -4.27 17.47 -24.16
CA LEU A 192 -3.87 18.67 -24.89
C LEU A 192 -5.07 19.62 -24.92
N LYS A 193 -4.93 20.79 -24.31
CA LYS A 193 -5.92 21.88 -24.39
C LYS A 193 -5.35 23.00 -25.23
N ILE A 194 -6.23 23.64 -26.01
CA ILE A 194 -5.87 24.87 -26.73
C ILE A 194 -6.50 26.00 -25.92
N LEU A 195 -5.64 26.78 -25.27
CA LEU A 195 -6.04 27.98 -24.56
C LEU A 195 -5.33 29.16 -25.21
N PHE A 196 -6.07 30.24 -25.41
CA PHE A 196 -5.55 31.47 -25.99
C PHE A 196 -4.93 31.28 -27.38
N GLU A 197 -5.42 30.30 -28.15
CA GLU A 197 -4.85 29.85 -29.43
C GLU A 197 -3.46 29.17 -29.31
N GLU A 198 -3.03 28.87 -28.08
CA GLU A 198 -1.74 28.24 -27.79
C GLU A 198 -1.93 26.84 -27.18
N PRO A 199 -1.00 25.89 -27.41
CA PRO A 199 -1.11 24.54 -26.88
C PRO A 199 -0.69 24.46 -25.41
N TRP A 200 -1.52 23.83 -24.59
CA TRP A 200 -1.28 23.53 -23.19
C TRP A 200 -1.38 22.02 -22.97
N ILE A 201 -0.47 21.45 -22.19
CA ILE A 201 -0.54 20.04 -21.81
C ILE A 201 -0.88 19.96 -20.33
N LEU A 202 -1.93 19.20 -20.02
CA LEU A 202 -2.35 18.92 -18.65
C LEU A 202 -2.08 17.46 -18.34
N GLN A 203 -1.33 17.20 -17.29
CA GLN A 203 -1.08 15.85 -16.81
C GLN A 203 -1.76 15.68 -15.45
N THR A 204 -2.78 14.83 -15.40
CA THR A 204 -3.52 14.56 -14.18
C THR A 204 -3.14 13.18 -13.65
N SER A 205 -2.79 13.11 -12.38
CA SER A 205 -2.48 11.87 -11.67
C SER A 205 -3.31 11.77 -10.40
N HIS A 206 -3.64 10.54 -10.01
CA HIS A 206 -4.43 10.26 -8.82
C HIS A 206 -3.68 9.29 -7.93
N ALA A 207 -3.77 9.52 -6.62
CA ALA A 207 -3.13 8.68 -5.63
C ALA A 207 -4.03 8.48 -4.42
N ARG A 208 -4.08 7.24 -3.94
CA ARG A 208 -4.71 6.90 -2.68
C ARG A 208 -3.79 7.30 -1.53
N LEU A 209 -4.35 8.06 -0.59
CA LEU A 209 -3.66 8.51 0.60
C LEU A 209 -3.81 7.50 1.72
N ARG A 210 -2.71 7.29 2.45
CA ARG A 210 -2.58 6.30 3.55
C ARG A 210 -2.14 6.99 4.83
N GLY A 211 -1.96 6.23 5.91
CA GLY A 211 -1.53 6.75 7.20
C GLY A 211 -2.68 7.36 8.00
N ASP A 212 -2.38 8.40 8.77
CA ASP A 212 -3.33 9.08 9.66
C ASP A 212 -4.23 10.06 8.88
N VAL A 213 -5.02 9.52 7.95
CA VAL A 213 -5.87 10.29 7.04
C VAL A 213 -6.79 11.24 7.83
N PRO A 214 -6.65 12.58 7.66
CA PRO A 214 -7.48 13.55 8.36
C PRO A 214 -8.91 13.59 7.81
N LEU A 215 -9.82 14.05 8.65
CA LEU A 215 -11.17 14.42 8.21
C LEU A 215 -11.11 15.73 7.42
N ASP A 216 -12.05 15.90 6.50
CA ASP A 216 -12.23 17.15 5.81
C ASP A 216 -12.81 18.22 6.75
N ARG A 217 -12.48 19.47 6.44
CA ARG A 217 -12.69 20.61 7.33
C ARG A 217 -12.91 21.88 6.52
N GLU A 218 -13.84 22.71 6.99
CA GLU A 218 -14.10 24.05 6.45
C GLU A 218 -13.18 25.08 7.06
N ALA A 219 -12.91 26.14 6.31
CA ALA A 219 -12.19 27.32 6.79
C ALA A 219 -10.84 27.00 7.46
N GLY A 220 -10.18 25.93 7.02
CA GLY A 220 -8.80 25.62 7.34
C GLY A 220 -7.85 26.15 6.26
N SER A 221 -6.55 26.02 6.52
CA SER A 221 -5.52 26.33 5.53
C SER A 221 -4.88 25.04 5.01
N LEU A 222 -4.75 24.94 3.70
CA LEU A 222 -3.97 23.91 3.01
C LEU A 222 -2.76 24.59 2.36
N CYS A 223 -1.56 24.21 2.75
CA CYS A 223 -0.32 24.82 2.28
C CYS A 223 0.60 23.77 1.66
N VAL A 224 1.34 24.15 0.61
CA VAL A 224 2.32 23.28 -0.05
C VAL A 224 3.72 23.80 0.19
N LEU A 225 4.60 22.95 0.71
CA LEU A 225 5.98 23.29 1.05
C LEU A 225 6.99 22.39 0.34
N ALA A 226 8.28 22.71 0.51
CA ALA A 226 9.40 21.94 -0.01
C ALA A 226 9.31 21.67 -1.53
N GLY A 227 8.80 22.65 -2.29
CA GLY A 227 8.66 22.55 -3.74
C GLY A 227 7.64 21.52 -4.20
N GLY A 228 6.58 21.28 -3.42
CA GLY A 228 5.52 20.33 -3.80
C GLY A 228 5.59 18.96 -3.13
N LYS A 229 6.53 18.75 -2.21
CA LYS A 229 6.75 17.46 -1.53
C LYS A 229 5.90 17.26 -0.29
N LEU A 230 5.51 18.36 0.36
CA LEU A 230 4.76 18.33 1.61
C LEU A 230 3.49 19.16 1.49
N LEU A 231 2.34 18.55 1.80
CA LEU A 231 1.06 19.23 1.97
C LEU A 231 0.75 19.30 3.46
N VAL A 232 0.46 20.50 3.97
CA VAL A 232 0.16 20.72 5.39
C VAL A 232 -1.23 21.29 5.51
N ILE A 233 -2.09 20.63 6.28
CA ILE A 233 -3.41 21.12 6.63
C ILE A 233 -3.41 21.54 8.10
N TYR A 234 -3.86 22.77 8.36
CA TYR A 234 -3.98 23.31 9.70
C TYR A 234 -5.31 24.03 9.93
N GLY A 235 -5.80 23.90 11.18
CA GLY A 235 -7.01 24.54 11.68
C GLY A 235 -8.28 24.10 10.96
N GLY A 236 -9.27 24.99 10.90
CA GLY A 236 -10.59 24.71 10.34
C GLY A 236 -11.55 24.04 11.33
N MET A 237 -12.77 23.80 10.87
CA MET A 237 -13.84 23.16 11.64
C MET A 237 -14.51 22.04 10.83
N SER A 238 -14.91 20.96 11.48
CA SER A 238 -15.77 19.93 10.89
C SER A 238 -17.16 20.02 11.49
N ARG A 239 -18.19 19.93 10.64
CA ARG A 239 -19.60 20.05 11.02
C ARG A 239 -20.30 18.70 11.28
N ILE A 240 -19.54 17.60 11.46
CA ILE A 240 -20.15 16.28 11.66
C ILE A 240 -20.78 16.19 13.05
N SER A 241 -22.11 16.01 13.05
CA SER A 241 -23.00 15.79 14.21
C SER A 241 -23.06 16.99 15.16
N ASN A 242 -24.14 17.08 15.95
CA ASN A 242 -24.44 18.16 16.89
C ASN A 242 -23.43 18.32 18.05
N GLN A 243 -22.21 17.84 17.89
CA GLN A 243 -21.07 18.02 18.77
C GLN A 243 -19.90 18.52 17.92
N THR A 244 -19.50 19.77 18.14
CA THR A 244 -18.16 20.23 17.72
C THR A 244 -17.14 19.26 18.28
N GLN A 245 -16.54 18.42 17.43
CA GLN A 245 -15.43 17.57 17.88
C GLN A 245 -14.28 18.48 18.29
N ASP A 246 -14.10 18.57 19.60
CA ASP A 246 -13.19 19.46 20.29
C ASP A 246 -11.74 18.99 20.01
N GLY A 247 -11.14 19.42 18.89
CA GLY A 247 -9.76 19.04 18.56
C GLY A 247 -9.28 19.27 17.13
N LEU A 248 -10.16 19.23 16.12
CA LEU A 248 -9.75 19.33 14.70
C LEU A 248 -9.05 20.65 14.37
N GLY A 249 -9.51 21.76 14.96
CA GLY A 249 -8.89 23.07 14.77
C GLY A 249 -7.50 23.22 15.40
N ARG A 250 -7.03 22.23 16.19
CA ARG A 250 -5.69 22.19 16.79
C ARG A 250 -4.73 21.26 16.04
N GLU A 251 -5.26 20.44 15.14
CA GLU A 251 -4.53 19.39 14.46
C GLU A 251 -3.81 19.94 13.22
N VAL A 252 -2.50 19.68 13.17
CA VAL A 252 -1.69 19.76 11.96
C VAL A 252 -1.61 18.37 11.37
N ALA A 253 -2.08 18.22 10.13
CA ALA A 253 -1.92 16.99 9.35
C ALA A 253 -0.93 17.28 8.23
N VAL A 254 0.04 16.39 8.04
CA VAL A 254 1.11 16.55 7.06
C VAL A 254 1.08 15.36 6.10
N LEU A 255 0.95 15.63 4.81
CA LEU A 255 1.02 14.64 3.75
C LEU A 255 2.39 14.74 3.08
N ASN A 256 3.10 13.62 3.09
CA ASN A 256 4.25 13.44 2.22
C ASN A 256 3.77 12.95 0.85
N VAL A 257 3.98 13.76 -0.18
CA VAL A 257 3.52 13.49 -1.56
C VAL A 257 4.35 12.40 -2.24
N GLU A 258 5.61 12.19 -1.83
CA GLU A 258 6.46 11.14 -2.39
C GLU A 258 6.04 9.75 -1.90
N THR A 259 5.59 9.65 -0.65
CA THR A 259 5.14 8.38 -0.04
C THR A 259 3.62 8.21 -0.02
N MET A 260 2.85 9.26 -0.31
CA MET A 260 1.39 9.34 -0.21
C MET A 260 0.87 8.98 1.20
N GLN A 261 1.64 9.32 2.24
CA GLN A 261 1.30 9.05 3.64
C GLN A 261 1.01 10.33 4.42
N TRP A 262 -0.13 10.33 5.11
CA TRP A 262 -0.47 11.30 6.13
C TRP A 262 0.18 10.95 7.46
N GLU A 263 0.72 11.98 8.11
CA GLU A 263 1.28 11.94 9.44
C GLU A 263 0.62 13.02 10.31
N ARG A 264 0.49 12.72 11.60
CA ARG A 264 0.02 13.65 12.63
C ARG A 264 1.13 13.95 13.63
N PRO A 265 1.99 14.95 13.36
CA PRO A 265 3.06 15.31 14.27
C PRO A 265 2.50 15.84 15.59
N SER A 266 2.72 15.11 16.68
CA SER A 266 2.24 15.47 18.02
C SER A 266 2.84 16.78 18.54
N THR A 267 4.05 17.14 18.10
CA THR A 267 4.76 18.38 18.44
C THR A 267 4.15 19.63 17.82
N ALA A 268 3.31 19.47 16.78
CA ALA A 268 2.70 20.57 16.05
C ALA A 268 1.27 20.89 16.51
N ARG A 269 0.82 20.40 17.67
CA ARG A 269 -0.50 20.76 18.20
C ARG A 269 -0.51 22.19 18.75
N THR A 270 -1.52 22.97 18.37
CA THR A 270 -1.75 24.30 18.96
C THR A 270 -2.67 24.21 20.19
N PRO A 271 -2.51 25.10 21.19
CA PRO A 271 -3.35 25.09 22.37
C PRO A 271 -4.81 25.51 22.09
N MET A 272 -5.06 26.28 21.02
CA MET A 272 -6.39 26.76 20.64
C MET A 272 -6.77 26.32 19.23
N THR A 273 -8.06 26.06 19.02
CA THR A 273 -8.64 25.82 17.71
C THR A 273 -8.70 27.14 16.94
N SER A 274 -8.36 27.12 15.64
CA SER A 274 -8.51 28.30 14.80
C SER A 274 -9.12 27.96 13.44
N HIS A 275 -10.10 28.74 12.99
CA HIS A 275 -10.67 28.65 11.65
C HIS A 275 -10.74 30.03 11.00
N SER A 276 -10.94 30.08 9.68
CA SER A 276 -10.99 31.30 8.88
C SER A 276 -9.74 32.17 8.99
N HIS A 277 -8.62 31.58 9.42
CA HIS A 277 -7.28 32.16 9.40
C HIS A 277 -6.68 32.00 7.99
N THR A 278 -5.54 32.63 7.75
CA THR A 278 -4.73 32.31 6.57
C THR A 278 -3.44 31.62 6.98
N GLY A 279 -3.01 30.65 6.18
CA GLY A 279 -1.70 30.04 6.24
C GLY A 279 -0.92 30.42 4.99
N THR A 280 0.17 31.17 5.16
CA THR A 280 1.02 31.62 4.07
C THR A 280 2.37 30.96 4.17
N VAL A 281 2.82 30.33 3.09
CA VAL A 281 4.17 29.76 3.03
C VAL A 281 5.17 30.91 2.95
N VAL A 282 6.13 30.92 3.88
CA VAL A 282 7.21 31.91 3.94
C VAL A 282 8.56 31.19 3.93
N GLY A 283 9.45 31.60 3.01
CA GLY A 283 10.68 30.86 2.75
C GLY A 283 10.41 29.42 2.28
N ARG A 284 11.25 28.47 2.71
CA ARG A 284 11.19 27.06 2.24
C ARG A 284 10.43 26.12 3.18
N THR A 285 10.40 26.43 4.48
CA THR A 285 10.05 25.46 5.54
C THR A 285 9.16 26.05 6.63
N LYS A 286 8.55 27.21 6.38
CA LYS A 286 7.70 27.89 7.38
C LYS A 286 6.33 28.20 6.81
N ILE A 287 5.32 28.07 7.66
CA ILE A 287 3.97 28.55 7.40
C ILE A 287 3.68 29.62 8.43
N LEU A 288 3.46 30.85 7.97
CA LEU A 288 2.97 31.93 8.80
C LEU A 288 1.44 31.85 8.84
N VAL A 289 0.90 31.70 10.03
CA VAL A 289 -0.53 31.74 10.32
C VAL A 289 -0.87 33.09 10.93
N PHE A 290 -1.85 33.77 10.35
CA PHE A 290 -2.32 35.06 10.85
C PHE A 290 -3.85 35.09 10.96
N GLY A 291 -4.31 35.70 12.05
CA GLY A 291 -5.72 35.99 12.31
C GLY A 291 -6.62 34.76 12.45
N GLY A 292 -7.84 34.87 11.95
CA GLY A 292 -8.89 33.85 12.08
C GLY A 292 -9.73 34.02 13.33
N VAL A 293 -10.51 33.01 13.67
CA VAL A 293 -11.40 32.97 14.83
C VAL A 293 -10.91 31.87 15.77
N LYS A 294 -10.75 32.20 17.05
CA LYS A 294 -10.32 31.33 18.15
C LYS A 294 -11.39 31.37 19.23
N GLY A 295 -12.14 30.27 19.39
CA GLY A 295 -13.36 30.29 20.19
C GLY A 295 -14.39 31.23 19.59
N GLU A 296 -14.86 32.23 20.35
CA GLU A 296 -15.79 33.26 19.87
C GLU A 296 -15.09 34.55 19.44
N LEU A 297 -13.75 34.62 19.51
CA LEU A 297 -12.99 35.85 19.27
C LEU A 297 -12.14 35.75 18.00
N ALA A 298 -12.15 36.80 17.19
CA ALA A 298 -11.21 36.96 16.10
C ALA A 298 -9.84 37.29 16.67
N ALA A 299 -8.81 36.85 15.95
CA ALA A 299 -7.44 36.95 16.37
C ALA A 299 -6.68 37.95 15.48
N SER A 300 -5.61 38.51 16.04
CA SER A 300 -4.63 39.36 15.35
C SER A 300 -3.19 38.86 15.58
N ASP A 301 -3.05 37.66 16.16
CA ASP A 301 -1.75 37.10 16.47
C ASP A 301 -1.15 36.40 15.26
N ILE A 302 0.19 36.36 15.28
CA ILE A 302 0.99 35.62 14.31
C ILE A 302 1.52 34.37 14.99
N SER A 303 1.44 33.24 14.32
CA SER A 303 2.11 32.00 14.71
C SER A 303 2.82 31.42 13.50
N ILE A 304 4.04 30.95 13.66
CA ILE A 304 4.84 30.38 12.58
C ILE A 304 5.06 28.91 12.87
N LEU A 305 4.57 28.03 12.01
CA LEU A 305 4.89 26.61 12.05
C LEU A 305 6.17 26.39 11.25
N ASN A 306 7.22 25.93 11.91
CA ASN A 306 8.42 25.42 11.23
C ASN A 306 8.19 23.93 10.90
N THR A 307 8.21 23.60 9.61
CA THR A 307 7.96 22.24 9.12
C THR A 307 9.18 21.34 9.15
N ASP A 308 10.39 21.86 9.39
CA ASP A 308 11.59 21.02 9.55
C ASP A 308 11.57 20.25 10.88
N ASN A 309 11.00 20.84 11.92
CA ASN A 309 10.93 20.27 13.26
C ASN A 309 9.50 20.15 13.80
N MET A 310 8.50 20.56 13.00
CA MET A 310 7.08 20.54 13.35
C MET A 310 6.80 21.23 14.69
N LYS A 311 7.37 22.43 14.89
CA LYS A 311 7.18 23.26 16.09
C LYS A 311 6.65 24.64 15.75
N TRP A 312 5.81 25.15 16.65
CA TRP A 312 5.28 26.51 16.58
C TRP A 312 6.24 27.51 17.22
N LEU A 313 6.37 28.67 16.57
CA LEU A 313 7.06 29.85 17.05
C LEU A 313 6.09 31.02 17.05
N VAL A 314 6.00 31.75 18.17
CA VAL A 314 5.29 33.03 18.23
C VAL A 314 6.35 34.13 18.10
N PRO A 315 6.43 34.84 16.96
CA PRO A 315 7.41 35.89 16.80
C PRO A 315 7.14 37.04 17.77
N GLN A 316 8.20 37.60 18.34
CA GLN A 316 8.12 38.81 19.16
C GLN A 316 7.99 40.03 18.25
N VAL A 317 6.75 40.33 17.87
CA VAL A 317 6.43 41.47 17.00
C VAL A 317 6.89 42.78 17.67
N LYS A 318 7.61 43.59 16.91
CA LYS A 318 8.12 44.90 17.33
C LYS A 318 7.21 46.02 16.82
N GLY A 319 7.24 47.15 17.53
CA GLY A 319 6.43 48.33 17.21
C GLY A 319 5.08 48.36 17.94
N LEU A 320 4.40 49.50 17.85
CA LEU A 320 3.10 49.73 18.49
C LEU A 320 1.92 49.44 17.57
N GLU A 321 2.11 49.56 16.25
CA GLU A 321 1.07 49.31 15.26
C GLU A 321 0.97 47.83 14.92
N LYS A 322 -0.28 47.35 14.84
CA LYS A 322 -0.61 46.00 14.38
C LYS A 322 -1.99 46.00 13.74
N PRO A 323 -2.26 45.10 12.79
CA PRO A 323 -3.59 44.96 12.22
C PRO A 323 -4.63 44.62 13.29
N PRO A 324 -5.85 45.18 13.21
CA PRO A 324 -6.96 44.75 14.06
C PRO A 324 -7.29 43.26 13.84
N PRO A 325 -7.87 42.59 14.85
CA PRO A 325 -8.33 41.21 14.74
C PRO A 325 -9.27 41.00 13.57
N ARG A 326 -9.03 39.96 12.77
CA ARG A 326 -9.75 39.73 11.52
C ARG A 326 -9.76 38.27 11.09
N HIS A 327 -10.73 37.91 10.28
CA HIS A 327 -10.84 36.59 9.64
C HIS A 327 -11.27 36.71 8.18
N GLY A 328 -11.04 35.67 7.38
CA GLY A 328 -11.35 35.67 5.94
C GLY A 328 -10.61 36.76 5.15
N HIS A 329 -9.48 37.24 5.65
CA HIS A 329 -8.60 38.17 4.95
C HIS A 329 -7.77 37.40 3.91
N ALA A 330 -7.19 38.12 2.96
CA ALA A 330 -6.34 37.53 1.94
C ALA A 330 -4.87 37.78 2.25
N THR A 331 -3.99 36.80 2.01
CA THR A 331 -2.55 36.93 2.25
C THR A 331 -1.70 36.44 1.11
N CYS A 332 -0.53 37.05 0.94
CA CYS A 332 0.48 36.62 -0.02
C CYS A 332 1.88 36.94 0.50
N ALA A 333 2.80 35.99 0.37
CA ALA A 333 4.21 36.22 0.66
C ALA A 333 4.92 36.77 -0.57
N VAL A 334 5.63 37.88 -0.39
CA VAL A 334 6.51 38.48 -1.39
C VAL A 334 7.88 38.61 -0.76
N ARG A 335 8.79 37.70 -1.12
CA ARG A 335 10.11 37.58 -0.49
C ARG A 335 9.95 37.39 1.03
N GLU A 336 10.60 38.23 1.84
CA GLU A 336 10.52 38.19 3.32
C GLU A 336 9.32 38.96 3.89
N LYS A 337 8.43 39.50 3.04
CA LYS A 337 7.26 40.27 3.47
C LYS A 337 5.97 39.50 3.26
N VAL A 338 5.03 39.62 4.19
CA VAL A 338 3.67 39.06 4.05
C VAL A 338 2.68 40.20 3.97
N PHE A 339 1.95 40.27 2.85
CA PHE A 339 0.88 41.22 2.62
C PHE A 339 -0.44 40.64 3.13
N VAL A 340 -1.23 41.47 3.81
CA VAL A 340 -2.53 41.12 4.39
C VAL A 340 -3.56 42.15 3.95
N PHE A 341 -4.56 41.74 3.17
CA PHE A 341 -5.61 42.62 2.67
C PHE A 341 -6.99 42.24 3.21
N GLY A 342 -7.72 43.25 3.68
CA GLY A 342 -9.14 43.16 3.98
C GLY A 342 -9.50 42.12 5.06
N GLY A 343 -10.58 41.38 4.82
CA GLY A 343 -11.21 40.46 5.77
C GLY A 343 -12.40 41.09 6.49
N MET A 344 -12.82 40.46 7.58
CA MET A 344 -13.91 40.90 8.42
C MET A 344 -13.45 41.04 9.87
N SER A 345 -13.79 42.16 10.52
CA SER A 345 -13.53 42.41 11.93
C SER A 345 -14.48 41.61 12.83
N MET A 346 -14.31 41.74 14.15
CA MET A 346 -15.19 41.12 15.14
C MET A 346 -16.62 41.64 15.10
N GLU A 347 -16.77 42.93 14.85
CA GLU A 347 -18.04 43.64 14.81
C GLU A 347 -18.80 43.37 13.49
N GLY A 348 -18.26 42.49 12.63
CA GLY A 348 -18.81 42.17 11.32
C GLY A 348 -18.51 43.22 10.25
N ALA A 349 -17.65 44.20 10.52
CA ALA A 349 -17.24 45.18 9.53
C ALA A 349 -16.27 44.56 8.51
N LEU A 350 -16.57 44.69 7.23
CA LEU A 350 -15.64 44.34 6.16
C LEU A 350 -14.54 45.39 6.07
N LEU A 351 -13.32 44.94 5.80
CA LEU A 351 -12.11 45.75 5.75
C LEU A 351 -11.56 45.82 4.32
N ASN A 352 -10.91 46.92 3.98
CA ASN A 352 -10.10 47.11 2.75
C ASN A 352 -8.71 47.67 3.07
N ASP A 353 -8.27 47.57 4.33
CA ASP A 353 -6.94 47.99 4.74
C ASP A 353 -5.89 46.98 4.25
N LEU A 354 -4.67 47.48 4.08
CA LEU A 354 -3.52 46.69 3.68
C LEU A 354 -2.41 46.81 4.73
N TRP A 355 -1.97 45.66 5.21
CA TRP A 355 -0.89 45.55 6.18
C TRP A 355 0.25 44.72 5.60
N VAL A 356 1.46 45.11 5.93
CA VAL A 356 2.67 44.36 5.57
C VAL A 356 3.39 43.95 6.83
N TYR A 357 3.61 42.65 6.99
CA TYR A 357 4.50 42.10 8.00
C TYR A 357 5.88 41.87 7.39
N ASP A 358 6.90 42.50 7.95
CA ASP A 358 8.28 42.31 7.55
C ASP A 358 8.94 41.29 8.50
N GLN A 359 9.39 40.16 7.96
CA GLN A 359 9.98 39.08 8.75
C GLN A 359 11.39 39.39 9.24
N ASP A 360 12.10 40.34 8.63
CA ASP A 360 13.45 40.72 9.05
C ASP A 360 13.40 41.67 10.24
N SER A 361 12.55 42.71 10.16
CA SER A 361 12.38 43.67 11.26
C SER A 361 11.42 43.17 12.34
N LEU A 362 10.57 42.17 12.03
CA LEU A 362 9.46 41.70 12.85
C LEU A 362 8.41 42.79 13.15
N THR A 363 8.22 43.75 12.23
CA THR A 363 7.29 44.87 12.41
C THR A 363 6.13 44.80 11.44
N TRP A 364 4.98 45.33 11.86
CA TRP A 364 3.87 45.62 10.95
C TRP A 364 3.96 47.05 10.40
N THR A 365 3.45 47.25 9.20
CA THR A 365 3.27 48.57 8.61
C THR A 365 1.90 48.64 7.94
N ASN A 366 1.09 49.64 8.31
CA ASN A 366 -0.15 49.95 7.62
C ASN A 366 0.16 50.73 6.34
N VAL A 367 -0.18 50.16 5.18
CA VAL A 367 0.06 50.76 3.86
C VAL A 367 -1.24 51.12 3.15
N THR A 368 -2.35 51.26 3.87
CA THR A 368 -3.69 51.54 3.32
C THR A 368 -3.78 52.87 2.57
N ILE A 369 -2.88 53.83 2.86
CA ILE A 369 -2.90 55.20 2.30
C ILE A 369 -2.39 55.28 0.85
N CYS A 370 -1.99 54.16 0.25
CA CYS A 370 -1.37 54.20 -1.06
C CYS A 370 -2.43 54.44 -2.18
N GLY A 371 -2.18 55.44 -3.02
CA GLY A 371 -3.14 55.96 -4.01
C GLY A 371 -3.52 54.98 -5.13
N GLY A 372 -4.43 55.42 -6.01
CA GLY A 372 -4.92 54.65 -7.15
C GLY A 372 -6.39 54.25 -7.00
N HIS A 373 -6.73 53.04 -7.46
CA HIS A 373 -8.09 52.49 -7.42
C HIS A 373 -8.15 51.32 -6.43
N PRO A 374 -8.22 51.58 -5.11
CA PRO A 374 -8.23 50.52 -4.11
C PRO A 374 -9.50 49.67 -4.22
N PRO A 375 -9.42 48.36 -3.95
CA PRO A 375 -10.60 47.51 -3.95
C PRO A 375 -11.57 47.85 -2.81
N SER A 376 -12.84 47.50 -3.00
CA SER A 376 -13.86 47.61 -1.95
C SER A 376 -13.57 46.70 -0.74
N PRO A 377 -14.09 47.05 0.46
CA PRO A 377 -14.02 46.18 1.63
C PRO A 377 -14.58 44.79 1.35
N ARG A 378 -13.80 43.75 1.64
CA ARG A 378 -14.16 42.37 1.26
C ARG A 378 -13.46 41.32 2.10
N ARG A 379 -14.06 40.13 2.15
CA ARG A 379 -13.46 38.90 2.70
C ARG A 379 -13.41 37.80 1.63
N GLY A 380 -12.65 36.74 1.88
CA GLY A 380 -12.56 35.56 1.01
C GLY A 380 -11.97 35.86 -0.38
N ALA A 381 -11.26 36.99 -0.52
CA ALA A 381 -10.51 37.30 -1.73
C ALA A 381 -9.20 36.48 -1.74
N THR A 382 -8.57 36.38 -2.91
CA THR A 382 -7.28 35.71 -3.07
C THR A 382 -6.21 36.71 -3.47
N LEU A 383 -4.96 36.49 -3.06
CA LEU A 383 -3.81 37.28 -3.50
C LEU A 383 -2.75 36.36 -4.11
N SER A 384 -2.20 36.76 -5.25
CA SER A 384 -1.11 36.06 -5.94
C SER A 384 -0.06 37.05 -6.40
N VAL A 385 1.22 36.69 -6.27
CA VAL A 385 2.34 37.55 -6.69
C VAL A 385 2.92 37.07 -8.02
N THR A 386 3.38 38.00 -8.85
CA THR A 386 4.15 37.69 -10.06
C THR A 386 5.52 37.10 -9.71
N GLU A 387 6.09 36.29 -10.61
CA GLU A 387 7.41 35.65 -10.38
C GLU A 387 8.55 36.65 -10.14
N ASP A 388 8.49 37.83 -10.76
CA ASP A 388 9.45 38.91 -10.55
C ASP A 388 9.27 39.67 -9.21
N GLY A 389 8.18 39.39 -8.49
CA GLY A 389 7.84 40.01 -7.22
C GLY A 389 7.48 41.50 -7.33
N ARG A 390 7.11 41.99 -8.52
CA ARG A 390 6.78 43.41 -8.74
C ARG A 390 5.31 43.75 -8.59
N ARG A 391 4.42 42.79 -8.86
CA ARG A 391 2.97 42.99 -8.80
C ARG A 391 2.29 41.90 -8.00
N LEU A 392 1.27 42.32 -7.25
CA LEU A 392 0.37 41.43 -6.53
C LEU A 392 -1.02 41.58 -7.13
N TYR A 393 -1.64 40.49 -7.55
CA TYR A 393 -2.99 40.46 -8.09
C TYR A 393 -3.96 39.96 -7.05
N MET A 394 -5.14 40.57 -7.03
CA MET A 394 -6.27 40.16 -6.22
C MET A 394 -7.43 39.73 -7.12
N PHE A 395 -8.07 38.63 -6.78
CA PHE A 395 -9.29 38.17 -7.47
C PHE A 395 -10.42 37.89 -6.47
N GLY A 396 -11.61 38.35 -6.83
CA GLY A 396 -12.88 37.98 -6.22
C GLY A 396 -13.04 38.39 -4.75
N GLY A 397 -13.67 37.52 -3.97
CA GLY A 397 -14.08 37.77 -2.59
C GLY A 397 -15.53 38.23 -2.49
N ASN A 398 -15.94 38.72 -1.32
CA ASN A 398 -17.32 39.10 -1.03
C ASN A 398 -17.34 40.44 -0.30
N ASP A 399 -18.06 41.41 -0.86
CA ASP A 399 -18.21 42.78 -0.34
C ASP A 399 -19.34 42.94 0.69
N GLY A 400 -19.92 41.82 1.14
CA GLY A 400 -21.02 41.78 2.09
C GLY A 400 -22.39 41.79 1.42
N SER A 401 -22.47 42.29 0.18
CA SER A 401 -23.68 42.22 -0.63
C SER A 401 -23.67 40.99 -1.54
N ARG A 402 -22.53 40.71 -2.18
CA ARG A 402 -22.38 39.61 -3.14
C ARG A 402 -20.92 39.14 -3.26
N PRO A 403 -20.69 37.91 -3.72
CA PRO A 403 -19.40 37.51 -4.25
C PRO A 403 -19.04 38.34 -5.48
N LEU A 404 -17.74 38.42 -5.76
CA LEU A 404 -17.14 39.24 -6.81
C LEU A 404 -16.29 38.37 -7.74
N ASN A 405 -16.08 38.85 -8.96
CA ASN A 405 -15.16 38.28 -9.95
C ASN A 405 -14.24 39.35 -10.56
N ASP A 406 -14.09 40.48 -9.86
CA ASP A 406 -13.22 41.58 -10.26
C ASP A 406 -11.73 41.22 -10.03
N VAL A 407 -10.86 41.86 -10.82
CA VAL A 407 -9.41 41.69 -10.72
C VAL A 407 -8.78 43.05 -10.44
N TYR A 408 -7.95 43.08 -9.40
CA TYR A 408 -7.11 44.23 -9.07
C TYR A 408 -5.65 43.82 -9.10
N PHE A 409 -4.76 44.79 -9.25
CA PHE A 409 -3.34 44.59 -9.05
C PHE A 409 -2.76 45.72 -8.21
N MET A 410 -1.71 45.42 -7.46
CA MET A 410 -0.89 46.37 -6.74
C MET A 410 0.52 46.36 -7.32
N GLU A 411 1.04 47.55 -7.64
CA GLU A 411 2.47 47.72 -7.90
C GLU A 411 3.21 47.81 -6.56
N ILE A 412 4.00 46.79 -6.23
CA ILE A 412 4.52 46.60 -4.87
C ILE A 412 5.53 47.68 -4.48
N GLU A 413 6.34 48.17 -5.42
CA GLU A 413 7.33 49.23 -5.13
C GLU A 413 6.67 50.56 -4.78
N ARG A 414 5.55 50.89 -5.44
CA ARG A 414 4.80 52.14 -5.24
C ARG A 414 3.67 51.98 -4.23
N LEU A 415 3.33 50.74 -3.92
CA LEU A 415 2.17 50.31 -3.13
C LEU A 415 0.82 50.79 -3.70
N THR A 416 0.76 51.16 -4.98
CA THR A 416 -0.44 51.73 -5.59
C THR A 416 -1.35 50.66 -6.21
N TRP A 417 -2.65 50.79 -5.98
CA TRP A 417 -3.67 49.90 -6.55
C TRP A 417 -4.10 50.32 -7.95
N GLY A 418 -4.29 49.34 -8.82
CA GLY A 418 -4.91 49.47 -10.13
C GLY A 418 -6.04 48.45 -10.30
N TYR A 419 -7.06 48.85 -11.06
CA TYR A 419 -8.14 47.96 -11.49
C TYR A 419 -7.79 47.37 -12.86
N LEU A 420 -7.98 46.05 -13.04
CA LEU A 420 -7.80 45.38 -14.33
C LEU A 420 -9.18 45.07 -14.93
N PRO A 421 -9.66 45.87 -15.91
CA PRO A 421 -10.92 45.58 -16.58
C PRO A 421 -10.76 44.33 -17.45
N VAL A 422 -11.61 43.33 -17.22
CA VAL A 422 -11.71 42.14 -18.08
C VAL A 422 -13.15 42.04 -18.54
N HIS A 423 -13.38 42.13 -19.86
CA HIS A 423 -14.72 42.14 -20.46
C HIS A 423 -14.91 41.10 -21.56
N VAL A 424 -13.90 40.25 -21.79
CA VAL A 424 -13.85 39.28 -22.89
C VAL A 424 -13.51 37.90 -22.34
N GLY A 425 -14.03 36.87 -23.01
CA GLY A 425 -13.79 35.47 -22.67
C GLY A 425 -14.83 34.88 -21.72
N SER A 426 -14.60 33.63 -21.29
CA SER A 426 -15.48 32.89 -20.38
C SER A 426 -15.24 33.35 -18.93
N GLN A 427 -15.86 34.45 -18.52
CA GLN A 427 -15.64 35.00 -17.20
C GLN A 427 -16.02 34.01 -16.09
N PRO A 428 -15.19 33.89 -15.04
CA PRO A 428 -15.54 33.09 -13.88
C PRO A 428 -16.77 33.66 -13.20
N GLU A 429 -17.64 32.77 -12.72
CA GLU A 429 -18.69 33.16 -11.79
C GLU A 429 -18.10 33.88 -10.56
N PRO A 430 -18.80 34.92 -10.04
CA PRO A 430 -18.41 35.59 -8.80
C PRO A 430 -18.30 34.61 -7.63
N ARG A 431 -17.18 34.68 -6.90
CA ARG A 431 -16.83 33.68 -5.89
C ARG A 431 -15.99 34.23 -4.74
N GLU A 432 -16.17 33.64 -3.57
CA GLU A 432 -15.30 33.81 -2.40
C GLU A 432 -14.55 32.51 -2.09
N ASP A 433 -13.48 32.59 -1.31
CA ASP A 433 -12.67 31.46 -0.85
C ASP A 433 -12.06 30.61 -1.98
N ALA A 434 -11.87 31.20 -3.16
CA ALA A 434 -11.13 30.58 -4.26
C ALA A 434 -9.65 30.41 -3.88
N GLN A 435 -8.91 29.67 -4.71
CA GLN A 435 -7.45 29.67 -4.68
C GLN A 435 -6.94 30.30 -5.96
N SER A 436 -5.81 31.00 -5.89
CA SER A 436 -5.17 31.57 -7.07
C SER A 436 -3.66 31.36 -7.07
N THR A 437 -3.09 31.38 -8.27
CA THR A 437 -1.65 31.43 -8.48
C THR A 437 -1.34 32.20 -9.77
N ILE A 438 -0.13 32.71 -9.89
CA ILE A 438 0.39 33.28 -11.15
C ILE A 438 1.53 32.40 -11.63
N ILE A 439 1.46 32.00 -12.89
CA ILE A 439 2.53 31.30 -13.59
C ILE A 439 2.79 32.04 -14.89
N ALA A 440 4.04 32.46 -15.10
CA ALA A 440 4.40 33.34 -16.21
C ALA A 440 3.45 34.57 -16.33
N LYS A 441 2.67 34.66 -17.41
CA LYS A 441 1.70 35.74 -17.67
C LYS A 441 0.25 35.39 -17.30
N TYR A 442 0.00 34.23 -16.70
CA TYR A 442 -1.36 33.75 -16.47
C TYR A 442 -1.73 33.78 -14.98
N LEU A 443 -2.86 34.38 -14.66
CA LEU A 443 -3.52 34.20 -13.37
C LEU A 443 -4.46 33.00 -13.47
N ILE A 444 -4.20 31.97 -12.67
CA ILE A 444 -5.03 30.76 -12.60
C ILE A 444 -5.79 30.80 -11.29
N ILE A 445 -7.10 30.56 -11.37
CA ILE A 445 -7.97 30.42 -10.20
C ILE A 445 -8.61 29.04 -10.19
N SER A 446 -8.83 28.49 -9.00
CA SER A 446 -9.53 27.21 -8.82
C SER A 446 -10.48 27.27 -7.63
N GLY A 447 -11.67 26.70 -7.84
CA GLY A 447 -12.65 26.46 -6.80
C GLY A 447 -13.27 27.72 -6.21
N GLY A 448 -13.53 27.69 -4.90
CA GLY A 448 -14.30 28.70 -4.17
C GLY A 448 -15.77 28.34 -4.02
N CYS A 449 -16.58 29.28 -3.53
CA CYS A 449 -18.03 29.13 -3.42
C CYS A 449 -18.80 30.39 -3.83
N THR A 450 -20.05 30.18 -4.26
CA THR A 450 -20.97 31.23 -4.69
C THR A 450 -21.69 31.88 -3.49
N GLN A 451 -22.61 32.82 -3.75
CA GLN A 451 -23.25 33.65 -2.72
C GLN A 451 -23.85 32.82 -1.58
N GLY A 452 -23.55 33.24 -0.35
CA GLY A 452 -24.00 32.55 0.87
C GLY A 452 -23.31 31.21 1.12
N GLY A 453 -22.23 30.89 0.40
CA GLY A 453 -21.59 29.58 0.42
C GLY A 453 -22.38 28.50 -0.31
N THR A 454 -23.55 28.81 -0.87
CA THR A 454 -24.58 27.82 -1.31
C THR A 454 -24.08 26.73 -2.25
N ARG A 455 -23.15 27.04 -3.16
CA ARG A 455 -22.57 26.08 -4.11
C ARG A 455 -21.05 26.17 -4.11
N ARG A 456 -20.41 25.01 -3.99
CA ARG A 456 -18.97 24.87 -4.22
C ARG A 456 -18.69 24.85 -5.71
N LEU A 457 -17.66 25.58 -6.11
CA LEU A 457 -17.10 25.56 -7.46
C LEU A 457 -15.86 24.64 -7.47
N GLY A 458 -15.66 23.92 -8.56
CA GLY A 458 -14.49 23.06 -8.79
C GLY A 458 -13.76 23.37 -10.09
N ASP A 459 -14.22 24.38 -10.82
CA ASP A 459 -13.66 24.79 -12.10
C ASP A 459 -12.26 25.40 -11.92
N VAL A 460 -11.49 25.36 -12.99
CA VAL A 460 -10.19 26.01 -13.12
C VAL A 460 -10.28 27.00 -14.27
N GLN A 461 -10.06 28.28 -13.97
CA GLN A 461 -10.18 29.38 -14.92
C GLN A 461 -8.83 30.08 -15.06
N VAL A 462 -8.50 30.52 -16.27
CA VAL A 462 -7.21 31.12 -16.59
C VAL A 462 -7.44 32.50 -17.20
N LEU A 463 -6.69 33.49 -16.73
CA LEU A 463 -6.68 34.86 -17.27
C LEU A 463 -5.29 35.16 -17.83
N ASP A 464 -5.22 35.55 -19.11
CA ASP A 464 -4.00 36.15 -19.69
C ASP A 464 -3.87 37.59 -19.17
N LEU A 465 -2.81 37.89 -18.42
CA LEU A 465 -2.60 39.20 -17.80
C LEU A 465 -2.08 40.27 -18.78
N TYR A 466 -1.57 39.88 -19.95
CA TYR A 466 -1.05 40.79 -20.97
C TYR A 466 -2.13 41.19 -21.98
N SER A 467 -2.99 40.24 -22.33
CA SER A 467 -4.19 40.47 -23.13
C SER A 467 -5.42 40.00 -22.35
N PRO A 468 -5.93 40.80 -21.38
CA PRO A 468 -6.96 40.40 -20.42
C PRO A 468 -8.19 39.72 -21.06
N ARG A 469 -8.19 38.39 -21.03
CA ARG A 469 -9.31 37.53 -21.42
C ARG A 469 -9.31 36.25 -20.59
N TRP A 470 -10.50 35.81 -20.19
CA TRP A 470 -10.68 34.57 -19.44
C TRP A 470 -10.94 33.39 -20.37
N GLU A 471 -10.34 32.24 -20.06
CA GLU A 471 -10.68 30.97 -20.67
C GLU A 471 -10.81 29.87 -19.59
N CYS A 472 -11.77 28.98 -19.78
CA CYS A 472 -12.03 27.86 -18.88
C CYS A 472 -11.07 26.72 -19.19
N LEU A 473 -10.27 26.33 -18.20
CA LEU A 473 -9.34 25.21 -18.33
C LEU A 473 -9.99 23.89 -17.90
N ASP A 474 -10.77 23.89 -16.83
CA ASP A 474 -11.52 22.73 -16.33
C ASP A 474 -12.87 23.21 -15.82
N ASP A 475 -13.95 22.51 -16.17
CA ASP A 475 -15.31 22.88 -15.77
C ASP A 475 -15.67 22.45 -14.33
N GLY A 476 -14.80 21.65 -13.69
CA GLY A 476 -15.00 21.22 -12.32
C GLY A 476 -16.15 20.22 -12.15
N SER A 477 -16.51 19.50 -13.21
CA SER A 477 -17.60 18.52 -13.25
C SER A 477 -17.53 17.46 -12.14
N TYR A 478 -16.35 17.18 -11.59
CA TYR A 478 -16.18 16.27 -10.46
C TYR A 478 -16.96 16.70 -9.20
N THR A 479 -17.21 17.99 -9.01
CA THR A 479 -18.01 18.50 -7.87
C THR A 479 -19.46 18.02 -7.91
N VAL A 480 -20.01 17.79 -9.11
CA VAL A 480 -21.36 17.23 -9.30
C VAL A 480 -21.42 15.79 -8.81
N THR A 481 -20.32 15.03 -9.01
CA THR A 481 -20.21 13.63 -8.57
C THR A 481 -19.97 13.49 -7.06
N MET A 482 -19.67 14.58 -6.36
CA MET A 482 -19.37 14.61 -4.93
C MET A 482 -20.25 15.65 -4.19
N PRO A 483 -21.58 15.42 -4.08
CA PRO A 483 -22.49 16.39 -3.45
C PRO A 483 -22.24 16.60 -1.95
N TRP A 484 -21.44 15.75 -1.31
CA TRP A 484 -21.04 15.86 0.10
C TRP A 484 -19.85 16.82 0.32
N LEU A 485 -19.27 17.42 -0.72
CA LEU A 485 -18.18 18.37 -0.56
C LEU A 485 -18.60 19.56 0.30
N LYS A 486 -17.79 19.88 1.31
CA LYS A 486 -17.99 21.05 2.15
C LYS A 486 -17.74 22.33 1.34
N GLN A 487 -18.60 23.31 1.51
CA GLN A 487 -18.66 24.51 0.66
C GLN A 487 -17.40 25.36 0.83
N ARG A 488 -16.91 25.53 2.06
CA ARG A 488 -15.76 26.38 2.40
C ARG A 488 -14.49 25.60 2.78
N ALA A 489 -14.38 24.34 2.34
CA ALA A 489 -13.18 23.55 2.56
C ALA A 489 -12.05 23.94 1.58
N ALA A 490 -10.82 24.03 2.10
CA ALA A 490 -9.62 24.22 1.30
C ALA A 490 -9.14 22.86 0.75
N TYR A 491 -9.84 22.32 -0.26
CA TYR A 491 -9.44 21.07 -0.90
C TYR A 491 -8.29 21.24 -1.89
N SER A 492 -8.10 22.44 -2.43
CA SER A 492 -7.09 22.69 -3.45
C SER A 492 -6.04 23.70 -3.02
N CYS A 493 -4.85 23.58 -3.60
CA CYS A 493 -3.74 24.52 -3.41
C CYS A 493 -2.76 24.42 -4.60
N PHE A 494 -2.07 25.52 -4.89
CA PHE A 494 -1.09 25.60 -5.98
C PHE A 494 0.34 25.53 -5.46
N CYS A 495 1.24 24.93 -6.24
CA CYS A 495 2.68 25.04 -6.06
C CYS A 495 3.37 24.99 -7.44
N GLY A 496 3.96 26.11 -7.85
CA GLY A 496 4.51 26.24 -9.20
C GLY A 496 3.45 25.95 -10.26
N ASN A 497 3.77 25.04 -11.18
CA ASN A 497 2.88 24.61 -12.24
C ASN A 497 1.93 23.45 -11.87
N LYS A 498 1.73 23.17 -10.58
CA LYS A 498 0.89 22.05 -10.11
C LYS A 498 -0.26 22.55 -9.26
N LEU A 499 -1.44 22.00 -9.52
CA LEU A 499 -2.64 22.10 -8.68
C LEU A 499 -2.83 20.77 -7.95
N TYR A 500 -2.77 20.82 -6.62
CA TYR A 500 -3.06 19.70 -5.75
C TYR A 500 -4.50 19.81 -5.29
N THR A 501 -5.29 18.75 -5.46
CA THR A 501 -6.71 18.68 -5.09
C THR A 501 -6.96 17.43 -4.25
N LEU A 502 -7.31 17.63 -2.98
CA LEU A 502 -7.72 16.57 -2.06
C LEU A 502 -9.20 16.27 -2.23
N LYS A 503 -9.54 15.00 -2.40
CA LYS A 503 -10.93 14.56 -2.54
C LYS A 503 -11.37 13.76 -1.30
N PRO A 504 -12.40 14.22 -0.57
CA PRO A 504 -12.95 13.48 0.55
C PRO A 504 -13.83 12.31 0.08
N SER A 505 -13.84 11.23 0.86
CA SER A 505 -14.80 10.15 0.68
C SER A 505 -16.18 10.57 1.19
N MET A 506 -17.21 9.76 0.93
CA MET A 506 -18.53 9.91 1.55
C MET A 506 -18.49 9.86 3.09
N HIS A 507 -17.40 9.31 3.66
CA HIS A 507 -17.15 9.29 5.10
C HIS A 507 -16.22 10.42 5.54
N GLU A 508 -16.10 11.48 4.75
CA GLU A 508 -15.41 12.73 5.10
C GLU A 508 -13.88 12.57 5.31
N LYS A 509 -13.29 11.44 4.93
CA LYS A 509 -11.84 11.24 5.00
C LYS A 509 -11.16 11.76 3.74
N LEU A 510 -10.09 12.56 3.89
CA LEU A 510 -9.27 13.07 2.78
C LEU A 510 -8.34 11.99 2.22
N TRP A 511 -8.92 11.05 1.48
CA TRP A 511 -8.32 9.77 1.12
C TRP A 511 -7.75 9.70 -0.30
N GLU A 512 -8.03 10.68 -1.15
CA GLU A 512 -7.50 10.76 -2.52
C GLU A 512 -6.83 12.11 -2.75
N LEU A 513 -5.67 12.08 -3.40
CA LEU A 513 -4.99 13.25 -3.95
C LEU A 513 -5.04 13.17 -5.48
N GLN A 514 -5.58 14.20 -6.10
CA GLN A 514 -5.41 14.48 -7.52
C GLN A 514 -4.33 15.57 -7.67
N VAL A 515 -3.37 15.35 -8.57
CA VAL A 515 -2.38 16.36 -8.95
C VAL A 515 -2.52 16.63 -10.43
N THR A 516 -2.81 17.89 -10.79
CA THR A 516 -2.87 18.35 -12.17
C THR A 516 -1.68 19.27 -12.42
N GLU A 517 -0.79 18.84 -13.32
CA GLU A 517 0.39 19.60 -13.73
C GLU A 517 0.13 20.29 -15.07
N PHE A 518 0.44 21.58 -15.13
CA PHE A 518 0.30 22.43 -16.31
C PHE A 518 1.65 22.58 -17.01
N ALA A 519 1.71 22.26 -18.29
CA ALA A 519 2.85 22.60 -19.14
C ALA A 519 2.42 23.71 -20.12
N LEU A 520 3.08 24.86 -19.98
CA LEU A 520 2.79 26.06 -20.77
C LEU A 520 3.32 25.93 -22.20
N PRO A 521 2.82 26.73 -23.17
CA PRO A 521 3.33 26.74 -24.54
C PRO A 521 4.85 26.89 -24.63
N GLU A 522 5.42 27.81 -23.84
CA GLU A 522 6.86 28.03 -23.78
C GLU A 522 7.64 26.80 -23.30
N ASP A 523 7.11 26.07 -22.31
CA ASP A 523 7.74 24.86 -21.78
C ASP A 523 7.74 23.74 -22.83
N ILE A 524 6.63 23.61 -23.56
CA ILE A 524 6.49 22.66 -24.67
C ILE A 524 7.50 22.96 -25.78
N GLU A 525 7.66 24.22 -26.15
CA GLU A 525 8.66 24.64 -27.14
C GLU A 525 10.09 24.39 -26.66
N ARG A 526 10.40 24.72 -25.40
CA ARG A 526 11.71 24.44 -24.79
C ARG A 526 12.01 22.94 -24.82
N LEU A 527 11.05 22.09 -24.47
CA LEU A 527 11.18 20.63 -24.53
C LEU A 527 11.41 20.13 -25.96
N ARG A 528 10.67 20.66 -26.94
CA ARG A 528 10.88 20.34 -28.37
C ARG A 528 12.27 20.74 -28.84
N ASN A 529 12.73 21.92 -28.49
CA ASN A 529 14.05 22.46 -28.87
C ASN A 529 15.20 21.74 -28.16
N SER A 530 15.01 21.26 -26.93
CA SER A 530 15.95 20.36 -26.24
C SER A 530 16.10 19.05 -27.00
N LYS A 531 14.98 18.37 -27.30
CA LYS A 531 15.00 17.12 -28.07
C LYS A 531 15.65 17.27 -29.46
N LYS A 532 15.41 18.40 -30.15
CA LYS A 532 16.06 18.67 -31.45
C LYS A 532 17.58 18.82 -31.32
N ARG A 533 18.07 19.45 -30.24
CA ARG A 533 19.51 19.59 -29.95
C ARG A 533 20.15 18.24 -29.64
N ASP A 534 19.48 17.40 -28.84
CA ASP A 534 19.98 16.06 -28.50
C ASP A 534 20.07 15.12 -29.71
N LEU A 535 19.23 15.34 -30.73
CA LEU A 535 19.20 14.57 -31.98
C LEU A 535 20.10 15.12 -33.10
N GLY A 536 20.79 16.24 -32.89
CA GLY A 536 21.70 16.82 -33.89
C GLY A 536 21.06 17.28 -35.20
N VAL A 537 19.74 17.51 -35.24
CA VAL A 537 19.00 17.87 -36.46
C VAL A 537 19.07 19.39 -36.72
N SER A 538 19.70 19.81 -37.83
CA SER A 538 19.74 21.20 -38.30
C SER A 538 18.93 21.38 -39.59
N GLU A 539 17.93 22.26 -39.56
CA GLU A 539 17.10 22.59 -40.74
C GLU A 539 17.67 23.76 -41.56
N LYS A 540 18.82 24.34 -41.16
CA LYS A 540 19.40 25.53 -41.81
C LYS A 540 20.70 25.21 -42.54
N LEU A 541 20.90 25.84 -43.69
CA LEU A 541 22.22 25.97 -44.33
C LEU A 541 23.05 26.94 -43.48
N GLN A 542 24.25 26.54 -43.06
CA GLN A 542 25.08 27.36 -42.17
C GLN A 542 26.45 27.60 -42.78
N LEU A 543 26.76 28.85 -43.06
CA LEU A 543 28.11 29.28 -43.38
C LEU A 543 28.95 29.29 -42.10
N LEU A 544 30.13 28.67 -42.12
CA LEU A 544 30.98 28.62 -40.93
C LEU A 544 31.67 29.97 -40.75
N ASP A 545 31.64 30.49 -39.53
CA ASP A 545 32.16 31.82 -39.17
C ASP A 545 33.70 31.94 -39.13
N ASP A 546 34.40 30.87 -39.53
CA ASP A 546 35.85 30.68 -39.43
C ASP A 546 36.58 30.90 -40.77
N ALA A 547 36.12 31.85 -41.60
CA ALA A 547 36.77 32.08 -42.88
C ALA A 547 38.21 32.59 -42.69
N ILE A 548 39.17 31.99 -43.40
CA ILE A 548 40.58 32.38 -43.33
C ILE A 548 40.83 33.48 -44.37
N CYS A 549 41.08 34.70 -43.89
CA CYS A 549 41.34 35.87 -44.73
C CYS A 549 42.85 36.06 -44.94
N GLY A 550 43.28 36.06 -46.20
CA GLY A 550 44.63 36.41 -46.68
C GLY A 550 44.67 37.81 -47.31
N VAL A 551 45.83 38.18 -47.87
CA VAL A 551 46.06 39.51 -48.49
C VAL A 551 45.18 39.73 -49.72
N SER A 552 45.00 38.69 -50.53
CA SER A 552 44.18 38.74 -51.75
C SER A 552 43.27 37.51 -51.88
N SER A 553 42.91 36.88 -50.76
CA SER A 553 42.13 35.64 -50.75
C SER A 553 41.24 35.48 -49.52
N ILE A 554 40.13 34.77 -49.66
CA ILE A 554 39.27 34.34 -48.55
C ILE A 554 38.94 32.85 -48.72
N GLU A 555 39.19 32.06 -47.69
CA GLU A 555 38.80 30.65 -47.62
C GLU A 555 37.56 30.49 -46.73
N LEU A 556 36.53 29.79 -47.21
CA LEU A 556 35.29 29.57 -46.47
C LEU A 556 34.75 28.15 -46.65
N GLN A 557 33.91 27.73 -45.71
CA GLN A 557 33.19 26.47 -45.76
C GLN A 557 31.77 26.66 -45.21
N TRP A 558 30.83 25.86 -45.67
CA TRP A 558 29.49 25.77 -45.10
C TRP A 558 29.09 24.33 -44.79
N ARG A 559 28.08 24.17 -43.94
CA ARG A 559 27.43 22.90 -43.64
C ARG A 559 26.01 22.90 -44.21
N PRO A 560 25.63 21.86 -44.96
CA PRO A 560 24.26 21.69 -45.41
C PRO A 560 23.31 21.47 -44.22
N PRO A 561 22.00 21.74 -44.40
CA PRO A 561 20.98 21.22 -43.50
C PRO A 561 21.12 19.70 -43.38
N THR A 562 20.80 19.11 -42.24
CA THR A 562 20.82 17.64 -42.07
C THR A 562 19.61 16.94 -42.72
N LYS A 563 18.56 17.70 -43.04
CA LYS A 563 17.33 17.21 -43.68
C LYS A 563 17.35 17.55 -45.17
N ASN A 564 17.00 16.58 -46.02
CA ASN A 564 16.94 16.71 -47.49
C ASN A 564 18.27 17.08 -48.16
N THR A 565 19.42 16.78 -47.54
CA THR A 565 20.75 17.04 -48.10
C THR A 565 20.95 16.38 -49.47
N ASP A 566 20.39 15.20 -49.62
CA ASP A 566 20.37 14.38 -50.83
C ASP A 566 19.65 15.06 -52.00
N ARG A 567 18.68 15.93 -51.71
CA ARG A 567 17.92 16.69 -52.70
C ARG A 567 18.60 17.97 -53.17
N ILE A 568 19.75 18.33 -52.59
CA ILE A 568 20.51 19.52 -53.01
C ILE A 568 21.17 19.22 -54.35
N GLU A 569 20.67 19.82 -55.41
CA GLU A 569 21.20 19.68 -56.76
C GLU A 569 22.56 20.39 -56.87
N ARG A 570 22.65 21.62 -56.34
CA ARG A 570 23.87 22.46 -56.39
C ARG A 570 23.83 23.63 -55.42
N TYR A 571 25.00 24.12 -55.05
CA TYR A 571 25.21 25.40 -54.39
C TYR A 571 25.55 26.49 -55.40
N LYS A 572 25.17 27.72 -55.07
CA LYS A 572 25.56 28.94 -55.77
C LYS A 572 26.21 29.88 -54.74
N LEU A 573 27.48 30.21 -54.96
CA LEU A 573 28.24 31.13 -54.12
C LEU A 573 28.28 32.50 -54.80
N MET A 574 27.90 33.52 -54.04
CA MET A 574 27.85 34.91 -54.45
C MET A 574 28.76 35.72 -53.51
N ILE A 575 29.48 36.68 -54.09
CA ILE A 575 30.28 37.64 -53.33
C ILE A 575 29.75 39.05 -53.59
N ALA A 576 29.59 39.82 -52.53
CA ALA A 576 29.24 41.23 -52.58
C ALA A 576 30.37 42.07 -51.99
N THR A 577 30.59 43.25 -52.54
CA THR A 577 31.45 44.29 -51.94
C THR A 577 30.59 45.31 -51.21
N SER A 578 31.19 46.16 -50.38
CA SER A 578 30.51 47.29 -49.71
C SER A 578 29.79 48.26 -50.68
N THR A 579 30.15 48.23 -51.98
CA THR A 579 29.48 49.00 -53.05
C THR A 579 28.23 48.33 -53.64
N GLY A 580 27.82 47.16 -53.15
CA GLY A 580 26.59 46.47 -53.56
C GLY A 580 26.69 45.64 -54.84
N VAL A 581 27.88 45.54 -55.46
CA VAL A 581 28.07 44.70 -56.65
C VAL A 581 28.13 43.23 -56.22
N VAL A 582 27.06 42.49 -56.51
CA VAL A 582 26.99 41.03 -56.32
C VAL A 582 27.50 40.33 -57.57
N LYS A 583 28.50 39.47 -57.42
CA LYS A 583 28.98 38.59 -58.49
C LYS A 583 28.79 37.13 -58.11
N ASP A 584 28.32 36.36 -59.08
CA ASP A 584 28.29 34.90 -59.00
C ASP A 584 29.73 34.39 -59.15
N VAL A 585 30.23 33.71 -58.11
CA VAL A 585 31.62 33.24 -58.06
C VAL A 585 31.71 31.76 -58.37
N TYR A 586 30.67 30.99 -58.02
CA TYR A 586 30.66 29.56 -58.25
C TYR A 586 29.25 28.98 -58.31
N GLN A 587 29.10 27.91 -59.09
CA GLN A 587 27.91 27.06 -59.11
C GLN A 587 28.33 25.58 -59.22
N GLY A 588 27.90 24.73 -58.28
CA GLY A 588 28.24 23.31 -58.23
C GLY A 588 28.09 22.70 -56.83
N LYS A 589 28.63 21.51 -56.57
CA LYS A 589 28.34 20.72 -55.34
C LYS A 589 29.34 20.87 -54.20
N GLU A 590 30.46 21.54 -54.43
CA GLU A 590 31.50 21.68 -53.40
C GLU A 590 31.01 22.57 -52.25
N GLN A 591 31.55 22.36 -51.05
CA GLN A 591 31.14 23.06 -49.81
C GLN A 591 32.27 23.88 -49.17
N ARG A 592 33.47 23.84 -49.75
CA ARG A 592 34.67 24.55 -49.28
C ARG A 592 35.35 25.24 -50.45
N PHE A 593 35.67 26.52 -50.29
CA PHE A 593 36.20 27.36 -51.37
C PHE A 593 37.31 28.27 -50.89
N LYS A 594 38.26 28.51 -51.80
CA LYS A 594 39.27 29.56 -51.70
C LYS A 594 39.08 30.53 -52.85
N ILE A 595 38.64 31.74 -52.55
CA ILE A 595 38.53 32.83 -53.52
C ILE A 595 39.88 33.56 -53.52
N THR A 596 40.46 33.82 -54.69
CA THR A 596 41.75 34.52 -54.84
C THR A 596 41.63 35.68 -55.82
N GLY A 597 42.60 36.60 -55.82
CA GLY A 597 42.58 37.81 -56.66
C GLY A 597 41.71 38.93 -56.11
N LEU A 598 41.36 38.89 -54.83
CA LEU A 598 40.61 39.95 -54.14
C LEU A 598 41.51 41.16 -53.89
N LYS A 599 40.91 42.35 -53.85
CA LYS A 599 41.65 43.59 -53.55
C LYS A 599 42.08 43.59 -52.09
N PRO A 600 43.35 43.88 -51.76
CA PRO A 600 43.78 44.05 -50.36
C PRO A 600 42.96 45.11 -49.63
N ASN A 601 42.86 44.97 -48.31
CA ASN A 601 42.13 45.89 -47.43
C ASN A 601 40.69 46.23 -47.87
N THR A 602 39.99 45.27 -48.47
CA THR A 602 38.60 45.46 -48.95
C THR A 602 37.65 44.50 -48.24
N GLU A 603 36.45 44.97 -47.94
CA GLU A 603 35.39 44.21 -47.28
C GLU A 603 34.51 43.46 -48.30
N TYR A 604 34.22 42.20 -48.00
CA TYR A 604 33.41 41.30 -48.79
C TYR A 604 32.38 40.57 -47.93
N ILE A 605 31.14 40.45 -48.44
CA ILE A 605 30.08 39.64 -47.85
C ILE A 605 29.85 38.44 -48.77
N LEU A 606 29.78 37.24 -48.20
CA LEU A 606 29.62 36.00 -48.94
C LEU A 606 28.22 35.44 -48.69
N CYS A 607 27.53 35.05 -49.75
CA CYS A 607 26.22 34.43 -49.68
C CYS A 607 26.23 33.09 -50.41
N VAL A 608 25.79 32.04 -49.74
CA VAL A 608 25.66 30.70 -50.31
C VAL A 608 24.19 30.37 -50.40
N LYS A 609 23.78 29.94 -51.60
CA LYS A 609 22.44 29.47 -51.90
C LYS A 609 22.47 27.99 -52.25
N ALA A 610 21.81 27.14 -51.48
CA ALA A 610 21.56 25.74 -51.81
C ALA A 610 20.29 25.65 -52.67
N ILE A 611 20.39 25.07 -53.86
CA ILE A 611 19.28 24.90 -54.80
C ILE A 611 18.90 23.42 -54.84
N TYR A 612 17.63 23.13 -54.62
CA TYR A 612 17.07 21.78 -54.61
C TYR A 612 16.64 21.33 -56.01
N ASP A 613 16.46 20.02 -56.16
CA ASP A 613 15.95 19.36 -57.38
C ASP A 613 14.57 19.87 -57.87
N ASP A 614 13.75 20.41 -56.96
CA ASP A 614 12.45 21.02 -57.25
C ASP A 614 12.52 22.54 -57.56
N GLY A 615 13.73 23.10 -57.60
CA GLY A 615 13.97 24.53 -57.86
C GLY A 615 13.80 25.43 -56.63
N SER A 616 13.37 24.89 -55.48
CA SER A 616 13.38 25.65 -54.21
C SER A 616 14.80 25.90 -53.73
N PHE A 617 14.97 26.80 -52.74
CA PHE A 617 16.30 27.13 -52.23
C PHE A 617 16.32 27.53 -50.77
N LEU A 618 17.46 27.27 -50.13
CA LEU A 618 17.87 27.87 -48.87
C LEU A 618 19.07 28.76 -49.11
N TRP A 619 19.24 29.79 -48.30
CA TRP A 619 20.40 30.67 -48.39
C TRP A 619 20.93 31.01 -47.00
N SER A 620 22.22 31.34 -46.95
CA SER A 620 22.92 31.79 -45.76
C SER A 620 23.93 32.85 -46.16
N GLU A 621 23.96 33.94 -45.41
CA GLU A 621 24.94 35.01 -45.55
C GLU A 621 26.00 34.92 -44.45
N SER A 622 27.21 35.33 -44.79
CA SER A 622 28.28 35.52 -43.84
C SER A 622 28.20 36.89 -43.18
N LYS A 623 28.81 37.03 -42.01
CA LYS A 623 29.32 38.33 -41.56
C LYS A 623 30.31 38.91 -42.59
N PRO A 624 30.55 40.23 -42.62
CA PRO A 624 31.54 40.80 -43.51
C PRO A 624 32.97 40.33 -43.20
N TYR A 625 33.76 40.06 -44.23
CA TYR A 625 35.15 39.64 -44.14
C TYR A 625 36.06 40.66 -44.83
N MET A 626 37.17 41.01 -44.17
CA MET A 626 38.15 41.97 -44.69
C MET A 626 39.44 41.24 -45.08
N THR A 627 39.88 41.41 -46.32
CA THR A 627 41.19 40.92 -46.77
C THR A 627 42.31 41.68 -46.06
N LYS A 628 43.42 41.00 -45.76
CA LYS A 628 44.57 41.62 -45.08
C LYS A 628 45.26 42.67 -45.98
N LEU A 629 45.97 43.59 -45.33
CA LEU A 629 46.84 44.57 -45.98
C LEU A 629 48.03 43.89 -46.67
#